data_AF-A0A443SDM0-F1
#
_entry.id   AF-A0A443SDM0-F1
#
_cell.length_a   1.000
_cell.length_b   1.000
_cell.length_c   1.000
_cell.angle_alpha   90.00
_cell.angle_beta   90.00
_cell.angle_gamma   90.00
#
_symmetry.space_group_name_H-M   'P 1'
#
loop_
_entity.id
_entity.type
_entity.pdbx_description
1 polymer ?
#
loop_
_entity_poly.entity_id
_entity_poly.type
_entity_poly.pdbx_seq_one_letter_code
_entity_poly.pdbx_strand_id
1 'polypeptide(L)'
;MRRDKQQQKKRNEIHSSVSVQGVGVSVTDSSQDENGASKYSFSWSAVKVEANKKKKRTKIQLMLQFQGGLTLILPLQVKFYKIEDIQHLTWGSALHQIEYDCLIKSSNTYLDIVKETFR
;
A
#
# COMPACT_ATOMS: atom_id res chain seq x y z
N MET A 1 -29.02 35.90 6.28
CA MET A 1 -29.13 34.44 6.10
C MET A 1 -27.93 33.92 5.32
N ARG A 2 -26.91 33.43 6.04
CA ARG A 2 -25.70 32.83 5.48
C ARG A 2 -26.01 31.36 5.19
N ARG A 3 -25.96 30.95 3.93
CA ARG A 3 -26.14 29.55 3.51
C ARG A 3 -24.79 28.85 3.51
N ASP A 4 -24.73 27.78 4.26
CA ASP A 4 -23.62 26.88 4.48
C ASP A 4 -22.99 26.40 3.18
N LYS A 5 -21.72 26.78 2.97
CA LYS A 5 -20.77 25.99 2.18
C LYS A 5 -19.75 25.39 3.15
N GLN A 6 -20.23 24.61 4.11
CA GLN A 6 -19.39 23.58 4.71
C GLN A 6 -19.30 22.44 3.71
N GLN A 7 -18.34 22.58 2.78
CA GLN A 7 -17.88 21.47 1.98
C GLN A 7 -17.19 20.52 2.97
N GLN A 8 -17.95 19.52 3.40
CA GLN A 8 -17.58 18.58 4.44
C GLN A 8 -16.40 17.76 3.93
N LYS A 9 -15.19 18.23 4.26
CA LYS A 9 -13.94 17.48 4.21
C LYS A 9 -14.16 16.26 5.12
N LYS A 10 -14.66 15.16 4.55
CA LYS A 10 -14.85 13.89 5.26
C LYS A 10 -13.48 13.50 5.82
N ARG A 11 -13.34 13.67 7.13
CA ARG A 11 -12.23 13.17 7.93
C ARG A 11 -12.26 11.65 7.80
N ASN A 12 -11.25 11.08 7.15
CA ASN A 12 -11.06 9.63 7.15
C ASN A 12 -10.45 9.27 8.51
N GLU A 13 -11.29 8.80 9.44
CA GLU A 13 -10.84 8.27 10.73
C GLU A 13 -10.42 6.80 10.53
N ILE A 14 -9.26 6.46 11.09
CA ILE A 14 -8.40 5.39 10.59
C ILE A 14 -8.78 4.03 11.23
N HIS A 15 -9.81 3.38 10.71
CA HIS A 15 -9.91 1.92 10.80
C HIS A 15 -9.62 1.35 9.42
N SER A 16 -8.33 1.12 9.17
CA SER A 16 -7.85 0.48 7.95
C SER A 16 -7.37 -0.93 8.24
N SER A 17 -7.86 -1.92 7.51
CA SER A 17 -7.26 -3.26 7.51
C SER A 17 -6.28 -3.37 6.34
N VAL A 18 -5.17 -4.07 6.57
CA VAL A 18 -4.16 -4.34 5.54
C VAL A 18 -3.97 -5.85 5.46
N SER A 19 -3.88 -6.37 4.25
CA SER A 19 -3.53 -7.77 4.02
C SER A 19 -2.51 -7.93 2.90
N VAL A 20 -1.66 -8.93 3.05
CA VAL A 20 -0.67 -9.34 2.05
C VAL A 20 -0.95 -10.79 1.71
N GLN A 21 -1.21 -11.09 0.42
CA GLN A 21 -1.64 -12.42 -0.03
C GLN A 21 -2.89 -12.96 0.69
N GLY A 22 -3.82 -12.06 1.04
CA GLY A 22 -5.03 -12.41 1.81
C GLY A 22 -4.79 -12.68 3.30
N VAL A 23 -3.54 -12.61 3.77
CA VAL A 23 -3.21 -12.72 5.20
C VAL A 23 -3.19 -11.33 5.82
N GLY A 24 -4.03 -11.11 6.84
CA GLY A 24 -4.07 -9.84 7.57
C GLY A 24 -2.75 -9.54 8.27
N VAL A 25 -2.34 -8.27 8.24
CA VAL A 25 -1.13 -7.77 8.91
C VAL A 25 -1.50 -6.68 9.90
N SER A 26 -0.75 -6.61 11.01
CA SER A 26 -0.92 -5.53 11.99
C SER A 26 -0.25 -4.25 11.47
N VAL A 27 -1.06 -3.20 11.35
CA VAL A 27 -0.57 -1.85 11.05
C VAL A 27 0.11 -1.31 12.31
N THR A 28 1.36 -0.88 12.18
CA THR A 28 2.20 -0.39 13.28
C THR A 28 2.18 1.13 13.42
N ASP A 29 1.94 1.84 12.31
CA ASP A 29 1.73 3.28 12.29
C ASP A 29 0.64 3.62 11.29
N SER A 30 -0.33 4.38 11.75
CA SER A 30 -1.39 4.95 10.92
C SER A 30 -1.55 6.42 11.28
N SER A 31 -1.03 7.29 10.44
CA SER A 31 -0.93 8.72 10.71
C SER A 31 -1.33 9.52 9.48
N GLN A 32 -1.46 10.84 9.66
CA GLN A 32 -1.53 11.77 8.54
C GLN A 32 -0.26 12.60 8.52
N ASP A 33 0.25 12.87 7.32
CA ASP A 33 1.34 13.81 7.15
C ASP A 33 0.85 15.27 7.23
N GLU A 34 1.78 16.23 7.15
CA GLU A 34 1.51 17.67 7.20
C GLU A 34 0.61 18.14 6.03
N ASN A 35 0.56 17.38 4.93
CA ASN A 35 -0.25 17.65 3.75
C ASN A 35 -1.63 16.98 3.82
N GLY A 36 -1.91 16.24 4.90
CA GLY A 36 -3.15 15.49 5.11
C GLY A 36 -3.23 14.14 4.39
N ALA A 37 -2.14 13.67 3.78
CA ALA A 37 -2.05 12.34 3.19
C ALA A 37 -2.04 11.28 4.29
N SER A 38 -2.74 10.16 4.06
CA SER A 38 -2.76 9.05 5.01
C SER A 38 -1.53 8.16 4.82
N LYS A 39 -0.79 7.92 5.91
CA LYS A 39 0.37 7.04 5.95
C LYS A 39 0.02 5.77 6.71
N TYR A 40 0.41 4.63 6.14
CA TYR A 40 0.26 3.32 6.75
C TYR A 40 1.61 2.60 6.73
N SER A 41 2.05 2.16 7.90
CA SER A 41 3.25 1.34 8.06
C SER A 41 2.86 -0.01 8.64
N PHE A 42 3.43 -1.07 8.10
CA PHE A 42 3.25 -2.43 8.60
C PHE A 42 4.50 -3.25 8.28
N SER A 43 4.65 -4.40 8.94
CA SER A 43 5.70 -5.36 8.64
C SER A 43 5.09 -6.68 8.19
N TRP A 44 5.65 -7.24 7.13
CA TRP A 44 5.27 -8.56 6.63
C TRP A 44 6.52 -9.38 6.38
N SER A 45 6.51 -10.64 6.82
CA SER A 45 7.67 -11.52 6.75
C SER A 45 7.59 -12.44 5.54
N ALA A 46 8.66 -12.46 4.75
CA ALA A 46 8.83 -13.38 3.63
C ALA A 46 9.55 -14.69 4.01
N VAL A 47 9.74 -15.00 5.31
CA VAL A 47 10.57 -16.14 5.79
C VAL A 47 10.15 -17.50 5.22
N LYS A 48 8.85 -17.71 4.95
CA LYS A 48 8.33 -18.97 4.38
C LYS A 48 8.09 -18.91 2.86
N VAL A 49 8.63 -17.88 2.20
CA VAL A 49 8.45 -17.69 0.75
C VAL A 49 9.65 -18.27 0.02
N GLU A 50 9.37 -19.25 -0.84
CA GLU A 50 10.39 -19.90 -1.66
C GLU A 50 11.04 -18.93 -2.66
N ALA A 51 12.36 -19.09 -2.83
CA ALA A 51 13.11 -18.33 -3.82
C ALA A 51 12.58 -18.59 -5.24
N ASN A 52 12.52 -17.53 -6.05
CA ASN A 52 11.99 -17.65 -7.40
C ASN A 52 13.01 -18.27 -8.36
N LYS A 53 12.57 -19.23 -9.18
CA LYS A 53 13.33 -19.75 -10.33
C LYS A 53 13.75 -18.64 -11.32
N LYS A 54 14.78 -18.91 -12.12
CA LYS A 54 15.29 -17.98 -13.15
C LYS A 54 14.15 -17.43 -14.02
N LYS A 55 14.17 -16.11 -14.31
CA LYS A 55 13.15 -15.38 -15.09
C LYS A 55 11.71 -15.44 -14.54
N LYS A 56 11.49 -15.95 -13.32
CA LYS A 56 10.18 -15.93 -12.65
C LYS A 56 10.15 -14.85 -11.57
N ARG A 57 8.97 -14.24 -11.40
CA ARG A 57 8.60 -13.28 -10.35
C ARG A 57 7.28 -13.74 -9.73
N THR A 58 7.12 -13.51 -8.44
CA THR A 58 5.86 -13.75 -7.73
C THR A 58 5.02 -12.48 -7.76
N LYS A 59 3.72 -12.61 -7.99
CA LYS A 59 2.77 -11.52 -7.77
C LYS A 59 2.33 -11.53 -6.31
N ILE A 60 2.60 -10.46 -5.58
CA ILE A 60 2.14 -10.21 -4.22
C ILE A 60 0.94 -9.27 -4.28
N GLN A 61 -0.23 -9.74 -3.86
CA GLN A 61 -1.39 -8.87 -3.70
C GLN A 61 -1.31 -8.18 -2.35
N LEU A 62 -1.20 -6.85 -2.36
CA LEU A 62 -1.39 -6.00 -1.20
C LEU A 62 -2.79 -5.39 -1.27
N MET A 63 -3.57 -5.51 -0.20
CA MET A 63 -4.90 -4.94 -0.10
C MET A 63 -4.98 -4.01 1.11
N LEU A 64 -5.45 -2.79 0.90
CA LEU A 64 -5.79 -1.84 1.95
C LEU A 64 -7.30 -1.59 1.87
N GLN A 65 -7.98 -1.80 2.99
CA GLN A 65 -9.38 -1.45 3.13
C GLN A 65 -9.50 -0.21 4.01
N PHE A 66 -10.20 0.80 3.53
CA PHE A 66 -10.40 2.07 4.23
C PHE A 66 -11.81 2.14 4.82
N GLN A 67 -12.01 3.10 5.70
CA GLN A 67 -13.33 3.43 6.22
C GLN A 67 -14.30 3.77 5.06
N GLY A 68 -15.56 3.35 5.18
CA GLY A 68 -16.57 3.57 4.15
C GLY A 68 -16.55 2.55 3.00
N GLY A 69 -15.81 1.44 3.15
CA GLY A 69 -15.83 0.31 2.22
C GLY A 69 -14.94 0.50 0.98
N LEU A 70 -14.14 1.57 0.95
CA LEU A 70 -13.16 1.80 -0.11
C LEU A 70 -12.04 0.76 -0.02
N THR A 71 -11.62 0.22 -1.15
CA THR A 71 -10.56 -0.79 -1.22
C THR A 71 -9.52 -0.40 -2.27
N LEU A 72 -8.24 -0.49 -1.89
CA LEU A 72 -7.09 -0.42 -2.79
C LEU A 72 -6.46 -1.80 -2.90
N ILE A 73 -6.28 -2.28 -4.14
CA ILE A 73 -5.64 -3.57 -4.43
C ILE A 73 -4.43 -3.32 -5.33
N LEU A 74 -3.25 -3.68 -4.84
CA LEU A 74 -1.97 -3.46 -5.50
C LEU A 74 -1.33 -4.81 -5.87
N PRO A 75 -1.16 -5.12 -7.16
CA PRO A 75 -0.46 -6.32 -7.61
C PRO A 75 1.05 -6.07 -7.72
N LEU A 76 1.77 -6.20 -6.61
CA LEU A 76 3.24 -6.03 -6.58
C LEU A 76 3.93 -7.20 -7.27
N GLN A 77 4.95 -6.93 -8.09
CA GLN A 77 5.80 -7.99 -8.66
C GLN A 77 7.11 -8.06 -7.89
N VAL A 78 7.33 -9.17 -7.20
CA VAL A 78 8.50 -9.37 -6.33
C VAL A 78 9.36 -10.52 -6.85
N LYS A 79 10.67 -10.35 -6.75
CA LYS A 79 11.65 -11.39 -7.02
C LYS A 79 12.30 -11.81 -5.71
N PHE A 80 12.04 -13.04 -5.27
CA PHE A 80 12.68 -13.64 -4.11
C PHE A 80 13.97 -14.35 -4.53
N TYR A 81 15.06 -14.04 -3.82
CA TYR A 81 16.36 -14.69 -3.98
C TYR A 81 16.59 -15.68 -2.84
N LYS A 82 17.57 -16.57 -3.02
CA LYS A 82 18.00 -17.46 -1.93
C LYS A 82 18.68 -16.64 -0.85
N ILE A 83 18.66 -17.12 0.39
CA ILE A 83 19.30 -16.42 1.50
C ILE A 83 20.82 -16.31 1.32
N GLU A 84 21.44 -17.26 0.60
CA GLU A 84 22.88 -17.24 0.29
C GLU A 84 23.25 -16.24 -0.82
N ASP A 85 22.26 -15.72 -1.56
CA ASP A 85 22.47 -14.88 -2.74
C ASP A 85 22.56 -13.40 -2.36
N ILE A 86 23.71 -13.01 -1.83
CA ILE A 86 24.00 -11.63 -1.41
C ILE A 86 24.28 -10.67 -2.57
N GLN A 87 24.66 -11.18 -3.74
CA GLN A 87 25.00 -10.34 -4.90
C GLN A 87 23.77 -9.71 -5.53
N HIS A 88 22.69 -10.48 -5.74
CA HIS A 88 21.51 -9.92 -6.39
C HIS A 88 20.74 -8.94 -5.50
N LEU A 89 20.92 -9.00 -4.19
CA LEU A 89 20.34 -8.04 -3.24
C LEU A 89 20.96 -6.64 -3.36
N THR A 90 22.16 -6.52 -3.93
CA THR A 90 22.85 -5.22 -4.13
C THR A 90 22.62 -4.63 -5.52
N TRP A 91 21.87 -5.32 -6.39
CA TRP A 91 21.57 -4.85 -7.73
C TRP A 91 20.43 -3.83 -7.69
N GLY A 92 20.77 -2.61 -7.30
CA GLY A 92 19.85 -1.46 -7.29
C GLY A 92 19.85 -0.73 -5.95
N SER A 93 18.91 0.21 -5.83
CA SER A 93 18.65 0.91 -4.57
C SER A 93 17.60 0.16 -3.75
N ALA A 94 17.77 0.15 -2.43
CA ALA A 94 16.72 -0.32 -1.54
C ALA A 94 15.47 0.55 -1.75
N LEU A 95 14.33 -0.10 -1.98
CA LEU A 95 13.04 0.59 -2.03
C LEU A 95 12.54 0.76 -0.59
N HIS A 96 12.43 2.00 -0.13
CA HIS A 96 11.99 2.32 1.21
C HIS A 96 10.50 2.64 1.27
N GLN A 97 9.98 3.29 0.22
CA GLN A 97 8.61 3.80 0.21
C GLN A 97 8.02 3.80 -1.21
N ILE A 98 6.71 3.56 -1.27
CA ILE A 98 5.89 3.82 -2.45
C ILE A 98 4.81 4.82 -2.07
N GLU A 99 4.74 5.92 -2.80
CA GLU A 99 3.71 6.95 -2.66
C GLU A 99 2.69 6.82 -3.80
N TYR A 100 1.40 6.80 -3.44
CA TYR A 100 0.30 6.72 -4.39
C TYR A 100 -0.60 7.95 -4.27
N ASP A 101 -0.67 8.74 -5.33
CA ASP A 101 -1.69 9.79 -5.43
C ASP A 101 -2.98 9.16 -5.94
N CYS A 102 -4.02 9.17 -5.12
CA CYS A 102 -5.28 8.49 -5.41
C CYS A 102 -6.42 9.49 -5.65
N LEU A 103 -7.28 9.19 -6.63
CA LEU A 103 -8.53 9.89 -6.87
C LEU A 103 -9.71 9.03 -6.43
N ILE A 104 -10.62 9.63 -5.65
CA ILE A 104 -11.88 9.02 -5.24
C ILE A 104 -12.99 9.61 -6.09
N LYS A 105 -13.59 8.80 -6.96
CA LYS A 105 -14.79 9.19 -7.72
C LYS A 105 -16.03 8.95 -6.86
N SER A 106 -16.93 9.92 -6.81
CA SER A 106 -18.22 9.77 -6.12
C SER A 106 -18.98 8.57 -6.70
N SER A 107 -19.43 7.66 -5.83
CA SER A 107 -20.09 6.35 -6.10
C SER A 107 -19.21 5.11 -6.26
N ASN A 108 -17.87 5.23 -6.33
CA ASN A 108 -17.00 4.05 -6.44
C ASN A 108 -16.57 3.51 -5.07
N THR A 109 -16.47 2.18 -4.97
CA THR A 109 -15.83 1.46 -3.85
C THR A 109 -14.33 1.24 -4.05
N TYR A 110 -13.78 1.75 -5.15
CA TYR A 110 -12.38 1.59 -5.55
C TYR A 110 -11.71 2.95 -5.74
N LEU A 111 -10.40 2.97 -5.51
CA LEU A 111 -9.53 4.13 -5.67
C LEU A 111 -8.78 4.04 -7.01
N ASP A 112 -8.73 5.14 -7.75
CA ASP A 112 -7.91 5.26 -8.95
C ASP A 112 -6.53 5.80 -8.56
N ILE A 113 -5.46 5.07 -8.91
CA ILE A 113 -4.09 5.55 -8.75
C ILE A 113 -3.75 6.45 -9.94
N VAL A 114 -3.46 7.72 -9.67
CA VAL A 114 -3.15 8.74 -10.69
C VAL A 114 -1.64 8.89 -10.87
N LYS A 115 -0.87 8.68 -9.79
CA LYS A 115 0.59 8.77 -9.82
C LYS A 115 1.22 7.81 -8.81
N GLU A 116 2.35 7.24 -9.20
CA GLU A 116 3.20 6.40 -8.37
C GLU A 116 4.58 7.05 -8.26
N THR A 117 5.11 7.15 -7.03
CA THR A 117 6.49 7.61 -6.78
C THR A 117 7.22 6.59 -5.92
N PHE A 118 8.42 6.19 -6.34
CA PHE A 118 9.27 5.22 -5.66
C PHE A 118 10.45 5.96 -5.02
N ARG A 119 10.69 5.73 -3.72
CA ARG A 119 11.78 6.35 -2.97
C ARG A 119 12.56 5.32 -2.16
#